data_AF-A0A382PFG7-F1
#
_entry.id   AF-A0A382PFG7-F1
#
_cell.length_a   1.000
_cell.length_b   1.000
_cell.length_c   1.000
_cell.angle_alpha   90.00
_cell.angle_beta   90.00
_cell.angle_gamma   90.00
#
_symmetry.space_group_name_H-M   'P 1'
#
loop_
_entity.id
_entity.type
_entity.pdbx_description
1 polymer ?
#
loop_
_entity_poly.entity_id
_entity_poly.type
_entity_poly.pdbx_seq_one_letter_code
_entity_poly.pdbx_strand_id
1 'polypeptide(L)'
;MFREYTKALFKRVDARQLMQFKPPTLPQRIYTKTLNVDNVHYASFCQEVDWPANEHAHPLYLQMLSLPLQMQCLLDKQSPFPLLGLIHAANKVSVIDHCDLSEPFECRVRFHDVRPHNRGWEVDVMLEALQAGNLV
;
A
#
# COMPACT_ATOMS: atom_id res chain seq x y z
N MET A 1 5.76 -10.36 8.14
CA MET A 1 4.32 -10.07 8.34
C MET A 1 4.03 -9.85 9.82
N PHE A 2 4.28 -10.84 10.70
CA PHE A 2 4.00 -10.70 12.14
C PHE A 2 4.71 -9.51 12.80
N ARG A 3 5.99 -9.27 12.45
CA ARG A 3 6.79 -8.16 13.00
C ARG A 3 6.18 -6.78 12.73
N GLU A 4 5.66 -6.56 11.53
CA GLU A 4 5.06 -5.30 11.11
C GLU A 4 3.76 -5.05 11.89
N TYR A 5 2.91 -6.07 12.05
CA TYR A 5 1.71 -5.97 12.88
C TYR A 5 2.02 -5.74 14.36
N THR A 6 3.05 -6.38 14.91
CA THR A 6 3.47 -6.09 16.29
C THR A 6 3.93 -4.64 16.46
N LYS A 7 4.68 -4.09 15.50
CA LYS A 7 5.08 -2.68 15.51
C LYS A 7 3.88 -1.73 15.47
N ALA A 8 2.82 -2.09 14.77
CA ALA A 8 1.57 -1.32 14.72
C ALA A 8 0.98 -1.09 16.11
N LEU A 9 0.98 -2.12 16.96
CA LEU A 9 0.42 -2.05 18.31
C LEU A 9 1.13 -1.03 19.21
N PHE A 10 2.42 -0.80 18.97
CA PHE A 10 3.26 0.07 19.80
C PHE A 10 3.55 1.43 19.17
N LYS A 11 3.20 1.67 17.90
CA LYS A 11 3.39 2.98 17.25
C LYS A 11 2.44 4.00 17.88
N ARG A 12 3.00 4.87 18.72
CA ARG A 12 2.31 6.04 19.28
C ARG A 12 2.78 7.30 18.55
N VAL A 13 1.86 8.24 18.35
CA VAL A 13 2.14 9.55 17.77
C VAL A 13 1.45 10.63 18.61
N ASP A 14 1.89 11.87 18.46
CA ASP A 14 1.25 13.00 19.12
C ASP A 14 -0.04 13.39 18.39
N ALA A 15 -1.16 12.81 18.83
CA ALA A 15 -2.48 13.06 18.24
C ALA A 15 -2.88 14.56 18.29
N ARG A 16 -2.31 15.36 19.21
CA ARG A 16 -2.60 16.80 19.28
C ARG A 16 -2.05 17.56 18.08
N GLN A 17 -0.95 17.10 17.49
CA GLN A 17 -0.40 17.70 16.26
C GLN A 17 -1.34 17.51 15.08
N LEU A 18 -2.04 16.37 15.01
CA LEU A 18 -3.01 16.09 13.95
C LEU A 18 -4.32 16.89 14.11
N MET A 19 -4.64 17.35 15.32
CA MET A 19 -5.81 18.17 15.61
C MET A 19 -5.58 19.66 15.35
N GLN A 20 -4.32 20.10 15.27
CA GLN A 20 -3.99 21.43 14.79
C GLN A 20 -4.22 21.42 13.28
N PHE A 21 -5.06 22.32 12.75
CA PHE A 21 -5.37 22.42 11.31
C PHE A 21 -4.18 22.90 10.45
N LYS A 22 -2.98 22.41 10.73
CA LYS A 22 -1.76 22.56 9.95
C LYS A 22 -1.47 21.22 9.27
N PRO A 23 -1.25 21.20 7.93
CA PRO A 23 -0.94 19.97 7.23
C PRO A 23 0.24 19.23 7.86
N PRO A 24 0.12 17.94 8.19
CA PRO A 24 1.21 17.18 8.77
C PRO A 24 2.26 16.89 7.69
N THR A 25 3.53 16.91 8.09
CA THR A 25 4.63 16.58 7.17
C THR A 25 4.66 15.07 6.90
N LEU A 26 4.60 14.70 5.62
CA LEU A 26 4.71 13.30 5.20
C LEU A 26 6.18 12.89 5.03
N PRO A 27 6.58 11.68 5.47
CA PRO A 27 7.89 11.12 5.14
C PRO A 27 8.08 11.02 3.62
N GLN A 28 9.25 11.45 3.14
CA GLN A 28 9.60 11.41 1.71
C GLN A 28 10.26 10.08 1.30
N ARG A 29 10.32 9.09 2.20
CA ARG A 29 10.96 7.80 1.94
C ARG A 29 10.11 6.96 0.97
N ILE A 30 10.78 6.37 -0.02
CA ILE A 30 10.23 5.33 -0.88
C ILE A 30 10.70 3.97 -0.36
N TYR A 31 9.76 3.07 -0.13
CA TYR A 31 10.02 1.69 0.25
C TYR A 31 9.93 0.80 -0.99
N THR A 32 11.01 0.09 -1.31
CA THR A 32 11.08 -0.73 -2.52
C THR A 32 11.23 -2.21 -2.17
N LYS A 33 10.55 -3.09 -2.91
CA LYS A 33 10.74 -4.53 -2.83
C LYS A 33 10.42 -5.21 -4.15
N THR A 34 11.25 -6.16 -4.54
CA THR A 34 10.93 -7.09 -5.63
C THR A 34 9.97 -8.17 -5.11
N LEU A 35 8.83 -8.34 -5.80
CA LEU A 35 7.82 -9.34 -5.50
C LEU A 35 7.71 -10.31 -6.67
N ASN A 36 7.68 -11.61 -6.36
CA ASN A 36 7.35 -12.66 -7.31
C ASN A 36 5.94 -13.14 -7.02
N VAL A 37 5.18 -13.44 -8.07
CA VAL A 37 3.85 -14.00 -7.93
C VAL A 37 3.97 -15.52 -7.81
N ASP A 38 3.40 -16.06 -6.72
CA ASP A 38 3.16 -17.49 -6.61
C ASP A 38 1.83 -17.80 -7.29
N ASN A 39 1.86 -18.64 -8.32
CA ASN A 39 0.69 -19.02 -9.10
C ASN A 39 -0.36 -19.77 -8.27
N VAL A 40 0.06 -20.55 -7.26
CA VAL A 40 -0.88 -21.24 -6.36
C VAL A 40 -1.61 -20.20 -5.51
N HIS A 41 -0.88 -19.25 -4.95
CA HIS A 41 -1.45 -18.16 -4.18
C HIS A 41 -2.37 -17.26 -5.03
N TYR A 42 -1.96 -16.95 -6.26
CA TYR A 42 -2.79 -16.16 -7.19
C TYR A 42 -4.08 -16.90 -7.56
N ALA A 43 -4.02 -18.20 -7.82
CA ALA A 43 -5.20 -19.02 -8.08
C ALA A 43 -6.16 -19.06 -6.88
N SER A 44 -5.63 -19.25 -5.66
CA SER A 44 -6.43 -19.14 -4.43
C SER A 44 -7.07 -17.76 -4.30
N PHE A 45 -6.33 -16.68 -4.53
CA PHE A 45 -6.87 -15.33 -4.50
C PHE A 45 -8.03 -15.18 -5.50
N CYS A 46 -7.85 -15.61 -6.75
CA CYS A 46 -8.89 -15.53 -7.78
C CYS A 46 -10.15 -16.29 -7.38
N GLN A 47 -10.00 -17.48 -6.78
CA GLN A 47 -11.13 -18.25 -6.27
C GLN A 47 -11.89 -17.51 -5.17
N GLU A 48 -11.19 -16.91 -4.20
CA GLU A 48 -11.80 -16.19 -3.07
C GLU A 48 -12.56 -14.93 -3.50
N VAL A 49 -12.15 -14.31 -4.61
CA VAL A 49 -12.80 -13.09 -5.14
C VAL A 49 -13.73 -13.38 -6.32
N ASP A 50 -14.04 -14.65 -6.59
CA ASP A 50 -14.84 -15.10 -7.74
C ASP A 50 -14.35 -14.55 -9.10
N TRP A 51 -13.02 -14.46 -9.27
CA TRP A 51 -12.40 -14.03 -10.52
C TRP A 51 -12.19 -15.22 -11.46
N PRO A 52 -12.82 -15.23 -12.66
CA PRO A 52 -12.68 -16.33 -13.60
C PRO A 52 -11.26 -16.39 -14.19
N ALA A 53 -10.92 -17.53 -14.78
CA ALA A 53 -9.73 -17.63 -15.62
C ALA A 53 -9.81 -16.56 -16.73
N ASN A 54 -8.84 -15.66 -16.74
CA ASN A 54 -8.81 -14.48 -17.60
C ASN A 54 -7.38 -14.33 -18.14
N GLU A 55 -7.26 -13.74 -19.33
CA GLU A 55 -5.96 -13.38 -19.92
C GLU A 55 -5.24 -12.30 -19.11
N HIS A 56 -5.98 -11.53 -18.32
CA HIS A 56 -5.45 -10.46 -17.49
C HIS A 56 -5.45 -10.80 -16.01
N ALA A 57 -4.39 -10.37 -15.33
CA ALA A 57 -4.29 -10.42 -13.89
C ALA A 57 -5.41 -9.62 -13.22
N HIS A 58 -5.92 -10.09 -12.08
CA HIS A 58 -6.88 -9.31 -11.29
C HIS A 58 -6.22 -7.98 -10.85
N PRO A 59 -6.83 -6.82 -11.11
CA PRO A 59 -6.18 -5.51 -10.93
C PRO A 59 -5.76 -5.23 -9.48
N LEU A 60 -6.48 -5.78 -8.50
CA LEU A 60 -6.15 -5.61 -7.07
C LEU A 60 -5.12 -6.60 -6.52
N TYR A 61 -4.64 -7.56 -7.32
CA TYR A 61 -3.78 -8.62 -6.78
C TYR A 61 -2.43 -8.07 -6.29
N LEU A 62 -1.77 -7.22 -7.07
CA LEU A 62 -0.51 -6.58 -6.65
C LEU A 62 -0.70 -5.65 -5.46
N GLN A 63 -1.84 -4.98 -5.37
CA GLN A 63 -2.20 -4.17 -4.21
C GLN A 63 -2.36 -5.02 -2.94
N MET A 64 -2.91 -6.23 -3.05
CA MET A 64 -2.99 -7.18 -1.94
C MET A 64 -1.60 -7.75 -1.59
N LEU A 65 -0.85 -8.23 -2.59
CA LEU A 65 0.46 -8.86 -2.41
C LEU A 65 1.48 -7.91 -1.77
N SER A 66 1.38 -6.62 -2.06
CA SER A 66 2.27 -5.57 -1.53
C SER A 66 1.87 -5.05 -0.15
N LEU A 67 0.80 -5.55 0.47
CA LEU A 67 0.34 -5.09 1.79
C LEU A 67 1.47 -5.04 2.84
N PRO A 68 2.38 -6.03 2.95
CA PRO A 68 3.50 -5.93 3.89
C PRO A 68 4.44 -4.74 3.63
N LEU A 69 4.60 -4.32 2.37
CA LEU A 69 5.41 -3.15 2.00
C LEU A 69 4.68 -1.84 2.33
N GLN A 70 3.36 -1.81 2.09
CA GLN A 70 2.47 -0.71 2.52
C GLN A 70 2.53 -0.49 4.03
N MET A 71 2.47 -1.56 4.80
CA MET A 71 2.61 -1.51 6.26
C MET A 71 3.95 -0.95 6.70
N GLN A 72 5.05 -1.28 6.00
CA GLN A 72 6.37 -0.69 6.32
C GLN A 72 6.40 0.82 6.10
N CYS A 73 5.75 1.31 5.04
CA CYS A 73 5.62 2.73 4.76
C CYS A 73 4.80 3.44 5.84
N LEU A 74 3.61 2.91 6.16
CA LEU A 74 2.75 3.49 7.20
C LEU A 74 3.41 3.51 8.58
N LEU A 75 4.25 2.51 8.86
CA LEU A 75 5.03 2.37 10.09
C LEU A 75 6.36 3.14 10.08
N ASP A 76 6.64 3.96 9.06
CA ASP A 76 7.84 4.82 9.08
C ASP A 76 7.89 5.61 10.40
N LYS A 77 9.08 5.71 10.99
CA LYS A 77 9.26 6.37 12.29
C LYS A 77 8.85 7.85 12.26
N GLN A 78 8.98 8.49 11.10
CA GLN A 78 8.60 9.88 10.86
C GLN A 78 7.13 10.02 10.43
N SER A 79 6.41 8.91 10.19
CA SER A 79 4.97 8.98 9.90
C SER A 79 4.23 9.58 11.09
N PRO A 80 3.48 10.68 10.89
CA PRO A 80 2.76 11.38 11.95
C PRO A 80 1.45 10.68 12.35
N PHE A 81 1.07 9.60 11.65
CA PHE A 81 -0.20 8.90 11.86
C PHE A 81 -0.04 7.68 12.76
N PRO A 82 -0.93 7.47 13.75
CA PRO A 82 -0.98 6.21 14.46
C PRO A 82 -1.58 5.17 13.52
N LEU A 83 -0.92 4.02 13.33
CA LEU A 83 -1.46 3.01 12.42
C LEU A 83 -2.79 2.44 12.94
N LEU A 84 -2.88 2.19 14.25
CA LEU A 84 -4.14 1.86 14.90
C LEU A 84 -5.03 3.10 14.96
N GLY A 85 -6.23 2.99 14.40
CA GLY A 85 -7.20 4.08 14.28
C GLY A 85 -7.29 4.70 12.89
N LEU A 86 -6.41 4.32 11.95
CA LEU A 86 -6.62 4.65 10.55
C LEU A 86 -7.84 3.90 9.99
N ILE A 87 -8.54 4.59 9.10
CA ILE A 87 -9.66 4.06 8.33
C ILE A 87 -9.22 4.02 6.87
N HIS A 88 -9.36 2.86 6.23
CA HIS A 88 -9.15 2.75 4.79
C HIS A 88 -10.38 3.31 4.08
N ALA A 89 -10.30 4.57 3.64
CA ALA A 89 -11.43 5.29 3.08
C ALA A 89 -11.73 4.93 1.61
N ALA A 90 -10.68 4.80 0.80
CA ALA A 90 -10.80 4.53 -0.63
C ALA A 90 -9.58 3.79 -1.16
N ASN A 91 -9.78 3.09 -2.28
CA ASN A 91 -8.73 2.44 -3.05
C ASN A 91 -8.96 2.79 -4.54
N LYS A 92 -7.89 3.19 -5.23
CA LYS A 92 -7.89 3.44 -6.67
C LYS A 92 -6.74 2.68 -7.29
N VAL A 93 -7.03 1.92 -8.34
CA VAL A 93 -6.03 1.22 -9.15
C VAL A 93 -6.18 1.62 -10.61
N SER A 94 -5.04 1.87 -11.25
CA SER A 94 -4.92 2.05 -12.69
C SER A 94 -3.96 0.97 -13.20
N VAL A 95 -4.40 0.17 -14.17
CA VAL A 95 -3.54 -0.76 -14.92
C VAL A 95 -3.08 -0.03 -16.17
N ILE A 96 -1.77 0.15 -16.33
CA ILE A 96 -1.17 0.99 -17.37
C ILE A 96 -0.78 0.14 -18.58
N ASP A 97 -0.19 -1.03 -18.33
CA ASP A 97 0.23 -1.97 -19.37
C ASP A 97 -0.09 -3.41 -18.95
N HIS A 98 0.12 -4.37 -19.84
CA HIS A 98 -0.02 -5.78 -19.53
C HIS A 98 1.05 -6.21 -18.51
N CYS A 99 0.61 -6.83 -17.42
CA CYS A 99 1.48 -7.40 -16.39
C CYS A 99 1.77 -8.87 -16.69
N ASP A 100 3.05 -9.25 -16.79
CA ASP A 100 3.44 -10.66 -16.84
C ASP A 100 3.61 -11.21 -15.42
N LEU A 101 2.68 -12.04 -14.96
CA LEU A 101 2.74 -12.62 -13.61
C LEU A 101 3.91 -13.60 -13.40
N SER A 102 4.53 -14.09 -14.48
CA SER A 102 5.71 -14.97 -14.36
C SER A 102 7.01 -14.21 -14.08
N GLU A 103 7.03 -12.90 -14.31
CA GLU A 103 8.18 -12.03 -14.12
C GLU A 103 8.10 -11.25 -12.79
N PRO A 104 9.24 -10.90 -12.18
CA PRO A 104 9.26 -10.14 -10.93
C PRO A 104 8.74 -8.72 -11.11
N PHE A 105 8.00 -8.23 -10.12
CA PHE A 105 7.60 -6.83 -10.02
C PHE A 105 8.52 -6.08 -9.05
N GLU A 106 9.09 -4.95 -9.47
CA GLU A 106 9.63 -3.97 -8.53
C GLU A 106 8.47 -3.12 -8.00
N CYS A 107 8.10 -3.31 -6.73
CA CYS A 107 7.07 -2.53 -6.07
C CYS A 107 7.69 -1.38 -5.28
N ARG A 108 7.17 -0.18 -5.46
CA ARG A 108 7.57 1.05 -4.75
C ARG A 108 6.36 1.60 -4.00
N VAL A 109 6.51 1.83 -2.70
CA VAL A 109 5.47 2.40 -1.85
C VAL A 109 5.96 3.67 -1.20
N ARG A 110 5.13 4.70 -1.19
CA ARG A 110 5.38 5.97 -0.48
C ARG A 110 4.09 6.59 0.04
N PHE A 111 4.22 7.50 0.99
CA PHE A 111 3.21 8.52 1.19
C PHE A 111 3.16 9.44 -0.03
N HIS A 112 1.97 9.77 -0.51
CA HIS A 112 1.79 10.56 -1.73
C HIS A 112 1.21 11.94 -1.46
N ASP A 113 0.09 12.02 -0.76
CA ASP A 113 -0.61 13.26 -0.51
C ASP A 113 -1.35 13.24 0.84
N VAL A 114 -1.67 14.43 1.36
CA VAL A 114 -2.45 14.61 2.59
C VAL A 114 -3.38 15.81 2.47
N ARG A 115 -4.66 15.58 2.80
CA ARG A 115 -5.72 16.58 2.64
C ARG A 115 -6.56 16.71 3.91
N PRO A 116 -7.08 17.92 4.20
CA PRO A 116 -7.97 18.10 5.33
C PRO A 116 -9.28 17.34 5.12
N HIS A 117 -9.79 16.72 6.18
CA HIS A 117 -11.08 16.03 6.21
C HIS A 117 -11.88 16.50 7.44
N ASN A 118 -13.21 16.43 7.40
CA ASN A 118 -14.07 16.93 8.50
C ASN A 118 -13.81 16.23 9.86
N ARG A 119 -13.16 15.06 9.84
CA ARG A 119 -12.78 14.25 11.00
C ARG A 119 -11.26 14.09 11.18
N GLY A 120 -10.46 14.93 10.52
CA GLY A 120 -8.99 14.90 10.62
C GLY A 120 -8.30 15.09 9.29
N TRP A 121 -7.53 14.09 8.87
CA TRP A 121 -6.75 14.11 7.63
C TRP A 121 -7.01 12.84 6.83
N GLU A 122 -7.15 13.00 5.53
CA GLU A 122 -6.98 11.90 4.58
C GLU A 122 -5.54 11.88 4.11
N VAL A 123 -4.97 10.68 4.01
CA VAL A 123 -3.60 10.47 3.57
C VAL A 123 -3.58 9.37 2.52
N ASP A 124 -2.82 9.60 1.46
CA ASP A 124 -2.65 8.65 0.39
C ASP A 124 -1.34 7.90 0.55
N VAL A 125 -1.42 6.57 0.42
CA VAL A 125 -0.27 5.69 0.24
C VAL A 125 -0.33 5.16 -1.19
N MET A 126 0.72 5.47 -1.95
CA MET A 126 0.80 5.10 -3.36
C MET A 126 1.73 3.91 -3.54
N LEU A 127 1.22 2.90 -4.25
CA LEU A 127 1.99 1.78 -4.78
C LEU A 127 2.20 2.00 -6.28
N GLU A 128 3.43 1.84 -6.74
CA GLU A 128 3.78 1.67 -8.15
C GLU A 128 4.40 0.29 -8.32
N ALA A 129 3.97 -0.43 -9.36
CA ALA A 129 4.56 -1.70 -9.75
C ALA A 129 5.29 -1.50 -11.08
N LEU A 130 6.52 -2.02 -11.17
CA LEU A 130 7.33 -1.91 -12.38
C LEU A 130 7.82 -3.28 -12.83
N GLN A 131 7.88 -3.48 -14.15
CA GLN A 131 8.53 -4.61 -14.79
C GLN A 131 9.52 -4.09 -15.84
N ALA A 132 10.76 -4.60 -15.80
CA ALA A 132 11.86 -4.13 -16.66
C ALA A 132 12.04 -2.59 -16.68
N GLY A 133 11.71 -1.92 -15.57
CA GLY A 133 11.80 -0.45 -15.43
C GLY A 133 10.58 0.33 -15.94
N ASN A 134 9.56 -0.32 -16.48
CA ASN A 134 8.31 0.30 -16.94
C ASN A 134 7.21 0.16 -15.89
N LEU A 135 6.39 1.20 -15.73
CA LEU A 135 5.20 1.14 -14.88
C LEU A 135 4.13 0.26 -15.55
N VAL A 136 3.55 -0.66 -14.79
CA VAL A 136 2.50 -1.59 -15.25
C VAL A 136 1.22 -1.43 -14.46
#